data_AF-A0A1J4TPI1-F1
#
_entry.id   AF-A0A1J4TPI1-F1
#
_cell.length_a   1.000
_cell.length_b   1.000
_cell.length_c   1.000
_cell.angle_alpha   90.00
_cell.angle_beta   90.00
_cell.angle_gamma   90.00
#
_symmetry.space_group_name_H-M   'P 1'
#
loop_
_entity.id
_entity.type
_entity.pdbx_description
1 polymer ?
#
loop_
_entity_poly.entity_id
_entity_poly.type
_entity_poly.pdbx_seq_one_letter_code
_entity_poly.pdbx_strand_id
1 'polypeptide(L)'
;MKKILFTLLFCTSLFAQAPFTTDNLKNLRLHIINKTKFIDKKQELEIKALAMKKLKAVGIVFDKVDSSTFMIKIESLKVDKSYAVNVQVAVAEEVTSKREEKIETLAFTYFSNDLIDTQEPLVETLESINFLIDGFIELYLEDRK
;
A
#
# COMPACT_ATOMS: atom_id res chain seq x y z
N MET A 1 12.08 18.56 -35.77
CA MET A 1 10.94 17.84 -35.14
C MET A 1 11.33 16.47 -34.57
N LYS A 2 12.13 15.64 -35.26
CA LYS A 2 12.58 14.33 -34.73
C LYS A 2 13.37 14.41 -33.41
N LYS A 3 14.12 15.49 -33.18
CA LYS A 3 14.93 15.68 -31.96
C LYS A 3 14.09 15.92 -30.68
N ILE A 4 12.91 16.52 -30.80
CA ILE A 4 12.00 16.79 -29.66
C ILE A 4 11.31 15.49 -29.21
N LEU A 5 11.02 14.59 -30.16
CA LEU A 5 10.42 13.28 -29.87
C LEU A 5 11.35 12.38 -29.02
N PHE A 6 12.66 12.45 -29.26
CA PHE A 6 13.65 11.72 -28.46
C PHE A 6 13.80 12.26 -27.04
N THR A 7 13.62 13.57 -26.83
CA THR A 7 13.65 14.16 -25.49
C THR A 7 12.44 13.76 -24.65
N LEU A 8 11.27 13.61 -25.29
CA LEU A 8 10.03 13.19 -24.61
C LEU A 8 10.10 11.72 -24.12
N LEU A 9 10.77 10.84 -24.87
CA LEU A 9 10.96 9.43 -24.52
C LEU A 9 11.91 9.21 -23.34
N PHE A 10 12.76 10.18 -22.99
CA PHE A 10 13.63 10.10 -21.82
C PHE A 10 12.97 10.58 -20.52
N CYS A 11 11.81 11.24 -20.59
CA CYS A 11 11.09 11.71 -19.40
C CYS A 11 10.20 10.65 -18.76
N THR A 12 10.00 9.48 -19.39
CA THR A 12 9.12 8.42 -18.88
C THR A 12 9.79 7.46 -17.90
N SER A 13 11.05 7.66 -17.51
CA SER A 13 11.77 6.78 -16.58
C SER A 13 11.84 7.30 -15.14
N LEU A 14 11.21 8.42 -14.82
CA LEU A 14 11.15 8.97 -13.46
C LEU A 14 9.90 8.47 -12.72
N PHE A 15 9.76 7.16 -12.56
CA PHE A 15 8.82 6.60 -11.59
C PHE A 15 9.54 6.54 -10.24
N ALA A 16 9.29 7.52 -9.37
CA ALA A 16 9.66 7.41 -7.97
C ALA A 16 8.74 6.36 -7.33
N GLN A 17 9.24 5.13 -7.19
CA GLN A 17 8.45 3.95 -6.80
C GLN A 17 8.03 3.97 -5.31
N ALA A 18 8.67 4.80 -4.48
CA ALA A 18 8.19 5.25 -3.17
C ALA A 18 9.04 6.45 -2.71
N PRO A 19 8.51 7.31 -1.81
CA PRO A 19 9.29 8.44 -1.27
C PRO A 19 10.43 8.00 -0.33
N PHE A 20 10.43 6.75 0.14
CA PHE A 20 11.44 6.17 1.02
C PHE A 20 11.79 4.74 0.57
N THR A 21 13.01 4.29 0.84
CA THR A 21 13.38 2.88 0.66
C THR A 21 12.77 2.04 1.78
N THR A 22 12.53 0.77 1.48
CA THR A 22 11.91 -0.21 2.37
C THR A 22 12.92 -1.17 3.01
N ASP A 23 14.22 -0.94 2.80
CA ASP A 23 15.32 -1.82 3.22
C ASP A 23 15.28 -2.23 4.70
N ASN A 24 14.98 -1.28 5.56
CA ASN A 24 14.98 -1.48 7.01
C ASN A 24 13.65 -2.00 7.56
N LEU A 25 12.65 -2.19 6.70
CA LEU A 25 11.34 -2.65 7.08
C LEU A 25 11.37 -4.17 7.29
N LYS A 26 11.59 -4.59 8.54
CA LYS A 26 11.67 -6.02 8.89
C LYS A 26 10.52 -6.47 9.76
N ASN A 27 9.93 -5.56 10.52
CA ASN A 27 8.91 -5.84 11.52
C ASN A 27 7.67 -5.00 11.27
N LEU A 28 6.54 -5.65 10.97
CA LEU A 28 5.28 -4.98 10.70
C LEU A 28 4.17 -5.38 11.67
N ARG A 29 3.23 -4.48 11.88
CA ARG A 29 1.89 -4.81 12.35
C ARG A 29 0.91 -4.60 11.22
N LEU A 30 0.00 -5.54 10.99
CA LEU A 30 -1.06 -5.37 9.99
C LEU A 30 -2.30 -4.72 10.60
N HIS A 31 -2.77 -3.64 10.00
CA HIS A 31 -4.01 -2.97 10.36
C HIS A 31 -4.93 -2.84 9.13
N ILE A 32 -6.21 -3.19 9.30
CA ILE A 32 -7.23 -3.04 8.24
C ILE A 32 -8.25 -2.00 8.68
N ILE A 33 -8.47 -1.00 7.83
CA ILE A 33 -9.52 0.00 7.98
C ILE A 33 -10.57 -0.26 6.90
N ASN A 34 -11.65 -0.95 7.25
CA ASN A 34 -12.77 -1.18 6.35
C ASN A 34 -13.90 -0.18 6.63
N LYS A 35 -14.18 0.69 5.67
CA LYS A 35 -15.32 1.62 5.69
C LYS A 35 -16.40 1.26 4.66
N THR A 36 -16.40 0.01 4.20
CA THR A 36 -17.38 -0.49 3.23
C THR A 36 -18.52 -1.23 3.94
N LYS A 37 -19.60 -1.51 3.20
CA LYS A 37 -20.73 -2.34 3.67
C LYS A 37 -20.73 -3.76 3.09
N PHE A 38 -19.88 -4.03 2.10
CA PHE A 38 -19.85 -5.30 1.37
C PHE A 38 -18.71 -6.23 1.80
N ILE A 39 -17.80 -5.76 2.65
CA ILE A 39 -16.79 -6.57 3.33
C ILE A 39 -17.21 -6.72 4.78
N ASP A 40 -17.46 -7.95 5.21
CA ASP A 40 -17.77 -8.30 6.59
C ASP A 40 -16.52 -8.62 7.42
N LYS A 41 -16.73 -8.93 8.71
CA LYS A 41 -15.62 -9.27 9.62
C LYS A 41 -14.90 -10.56 9.29
N LYS A 42 -15.58 -11.53 8.68
CA LYS A 42 -14.93 -12.78 8.25
C LYS A 42 -14.00 -12.48 7.07
N GLN A 43 -14.47 -11.71 6.10
CA GLN A 43 -13.70 -11.30 4.94
C GLN A 43 -12.52 -10.39 5.34
N GLU A 44 -12.68 -9.48 6.31
CA GLU A 44 -11.55 -8.72 6.88
C GLU A 44 -10.45 -9.65 7.43
N LEU A 45 -10.82 -10.73 8.13
CA LEU A 45 -9.85 -11.70 8.66
C LEU A 45 -9.17 -12.49 7.54
N GLU A 46 -9.89 -12.83 6.47
CA GLU A 46 -9.34 -13.49 5.29
C GLU A 46 -8.34 -12.58 4.56
N ILE A 47 -8.67 -11.30 4.37
CA ILE A 47 -7.77 -10.28 3.82
C ILE A 47 -6.51 -10.16 4.68
N LYS A 48 -6.69 -10.09 6.02
CA LYS A 48 -5.56 -10.02 6.96
C LYS A 48 -4.66 -11.24 6.83
N ALA A 49 -5.23 -12.43 6.77
CA ALA A 49 -4.48 -13.68 6.63
C ALA A 49 -3.72 -13.75 5.29
N LEU A 50 -4.35 -13.33 4.18
CA LEU A 50 -3.73 -13.24 2.86
C LEU A 50 -2.51 -12.31 2.88
N ALA A 51 -2.68 -11.09 3.38
CA ALA A 51 -1.61 -10.10 3.47
C ALA A 51 -0.45 -10.61 4.33
N MET A 52 -0.75 -11.14 5.51
CA MET A 52 0.27 -11.72 6.39
C MET A 52 1.01 -12.88 5.73
N LYS A 53 0.30 -13.76 5.01
CA LYS A 53 0.92 -14.89 4.30
C LYS A 53 1.92 -14.40 3.24
N LYS A 54 1.52 -13.44 2.40
CA LYS A 54 2.38 -12.89 1.35
C LYS A 54 3.60 -12.17 1.91
N LEU A 55 3.40 -11.29 2.89
CA LEU A 55 4.48 -10.52 3.50
C LEU A 55 5.48 -11.43 4.25
N LYS A 56 5.00 -12.47 4.95
CA LYS A 56 5.88 -13.48 5.56
C LYS A 56 6.71 -14.24 4.53
N ALA A 57 6.17 -14.51 3.35
CA ALA A 57 6.88 -15.24 2.30
C ALA A 57 8.13 -14.49 1.81
N VAL A 58 8.18 -13.17 1.96
CA VAL A 58 9.36 -12.34 1.64
C VAL A 58 10.20 -11.97 2.87
N GLY A 59 9.98 -12.65 4.00
CA GLY A 59 10.82 -12.52 5.19
C GLY A 59 10.44 -11.40 6.16
N ILE A 60 9.27 -10.78 6.00
CA ILE A 60 8.74 -9.82 6.97
C ILE A 60 8.23 -10.59 8.21
N VAL A 61 8.66 -10.14 9.39
CA VAL A 61 8.14 -10.64 10.67
C VAL A 61 7.06 -9.71 11.21
N PHE A 62 6.19 -10.25 12.07
CA PHE A 62 5.03 -9.52 12.58
C PHE A 62 5.05 -9.35 14.10
N ASP A 63 4.49 -8.22 14.55
CA ASP A 63 4.11 -7.92 15.94
C ASP A 63 5.25 -8.03 16.96
N LYS A 64 6.50 -7.72 16.56
CA LYS A 64 7.58 -7.45 17.53
C LYS A 64 7.52 -5.99 18.02
N VAL A 65 8.29 -5.70 19.07
CA VAL A 65 8.49 -4.34 19.61
C VAL A 65 8.93 -3.39 18.48
N ASP A 66 8.44 -2.15 18.51
CA ASP A 66 8.70 -1.11 17.51
C ASP A 66 8.33 -1.53 16.07
N SER A 67 7.10 -2.04 15.90
CA SER A 67 6.57 -2.43 14.58
C SER A 67 5.99 -1.24 13.83
N SER A 68 6.45 -1.04 12.60
CA SER A 68 5.82 -0.17 11.61
C SER A 68 4.44 -0.72 11.24
N THR A 69 3.48 0.16 10.97
CA THR A 69 2.10 -0.27 10.65
C THR A 69 1.91 -0.42 9.16
N PHE A 70 1.69 -1.64 8.69
CA PHE A 70 1.21 -1.92 7.34
C PHE A 70 -0.31 -1.83 7.33
N MET A 71 -0.84 -0.78 6.71
CA MET A 71 -2.24 -0.45 6.66
C MET A 71 -2.85 -0.86 5.32
N ILE A 72 -4.00 -1.53 5.36
CA ILE A 72 -4.89 -1.73 4.21
C ILE A 72 -6.18 -0.97 4.53
N LYS A 73 -6.48 0.07 3.75
CA LYS A 73 -7.68 0.88 3.93
C LYS A 73 -8.61 0.71 2.73
N ILE A 74 -9.88 0.49 2.99
CA ILE A 74 -10.90 0.25 1.98
C ILE A 74 -12.06 1.19 2.26
N GLU A 75 -12.36 2.06 1.31
CA GLU A 75 -13.46 3.01 1.38
C GLU A 75 -14.33 2.86 0.14
N SER A 76 -15.64 3.02 0.29
CA SER A 76 -16.53 2.96 -0.86
C SER A 76 -17.69 3.95 -0.79
N LEU A 77 -18.13 4.36 -1.97
CA LEU A 77 -19.32 5.17 -2.18
C LEU A 77 -20.21 4.43 -3.18
N LYS A 78 -21.47 4.18 -2.81
CA LYS A 78 -22.45 3.61 -3.74
C LYS A 78 -22.96 4.72 -4.67
N VAL A 79 -22.91 4.49 -5.97
CA VAL A 79 -23.41 5.41 -7.00
C VAL A 79 -24.38 4.63 -7.89
N ASP A 80 -25.68 4.93 -7.77
CA ASP A 80 -26.77 4.19 -8.42
C ASP A 80 -26.67 2.65 -8.24
N LYS A 81 -26.26 1.95 -9.30
CA LYS A 81 -26.11 0.49 -9.37
C LYS A 81 -24.66 0.01 -9.25
N SER A 82 -23.68 0.91 -9.16
CA SER A 82 -22.26 0.59 -9.00
C SER A 82 -21.70 1.14 -7.68
N TYR A 83 -20.42 0.87 -7.45
CA TYR A 83 -19.63 1.38 -6.34
C TYR A 83 -18.35 2.01 -6.88
N ALA A 84 -18.04 3.22 -6.41
CA ALA A 84 -16.68 3.74 -6.44
C ALA A 84 -15.96 3.23 -5.18
N VAL A 85 -14.90 2.43 -5.35
CA VAL A 85 -14.12 1.83 -4.27
C VAL A 85 -12.69 2.34 -4.34
N ASN A 86 -12.17 2.82 -3.21
CA ASN A 86 -10.77 3.21 -3.06
C ASN A 86 -10.08 2.23 -2.10
N VAL A 87 -9.10 1.50 -2.62
CA VAL A 87 -8.24 0.61 -1.86
C VAL A 87 -6.88 1.28 -1.70
N GLN A 88 -6.35 1.30 -0.48
CA GLN A 88 -5.05 1.90 -0.17
C GLN A 88 -4.20 0.90 0.61
N VAL A 89 -2.94 0.81 0.24
CA VAL A 89 -1.89 0.12 1.01
C VAL A 89 -0.85 1.15 1.40
N ALA A 90 -0.52 1.21 2.69
CA ALA A 90 0.47 2.15 3.20
C ALA A 90 1.31 1.52 4.31
N VAL A 91 2.53 2.03 4.49
CA VAL A 91 3.34 1.79 5.69
C VAL A 91 3.43 3.09 6.46
N ALA A 92 3.04 3.08 7.73
CA ALA A 92 3.20 4.19 8.65
C ALA A 92 4.28 3.89 9.69
N GLU A 93 5.22 4.82 9.87
CA GLU A 93 6.36 4.71 10.77
C GLU A 93 6.48 5.98 11.61
N GLU A 94 7.03 5.82 12.82
CA GLU A 94 7.48 6.95 13.61
C GLU A 94 8.83 7.44 13.06
N VAL A 95 8.91 8.72 12.74
CA VAL A 95 10.10 9.35 12.16
C VAL A 95 10.48 10.59 12.95
N THR A 96 11.78 10.73 13.22
CA THR A 96 12.34 11.96 13.79
C THR A 96 12.79 12.89 12.66
N SER A 97 12.29 14.11 12.65
CA SER A 97 12.66 15.11 11.65
C SER A 97 14.12 15.57 11.78
N LYS A 98 14.72 15.98 10.66
CA LYS A 98 16.08 16.57 10.62
C LYS A 98 16.14 18.05 11.04
N ARG A 99 15.05 18.60 11.58
CA ARG A 99 14.98 20.00 12.02
C ARG A 99 15.75 20.18 13.33
N GLU A 100 16.13 21.42 13.66
CA GLU A 100 16.85 21.74 14.90
C GLU A 100 16.14 21.19 16.14
N GLU A 101 14.81 21.29 16.18
CA GLU A 101 13.98 20.82 17.31
C GLU A 101 13.63 19.32 17.28
N LYS A 102 14.10 18.54 16.28
CA LYS A 102 13.90 17.08 16.16
C LYS A 102 12.48 16.60 16.53
N ILE A 103 11.49 17.05 15.79
CA ILE A 103 10.08 16.64 15.96
C ILE A 103 9.91 15.15 15.65
N GLU A 104 9.30 14.38 16.55
CA GLU A 104 8.81 13.02 16.33
C GLU A 104 7.40 13.07 15.73
N THR A 105 7.20 12.39 14.60
CA THR A 105 5.91 12.37 13.89
C THR A 105 5.66 11.01 13.27
N LEU A 106 4.39 10.69 13.03
CA LEU A 106 4.03 9.60 12.14
C LEU A 106 4.13 10.05 10.68
N ALA A 107 4.76 9.24 9.85
CA ALA A 107 4.87 9.46 8.42
C ALA A 107 4.48 8.20 7.63
N PHE A 108 3.83 8.38 6.49
CA PHE A 108 3.69 7.30 5.52
C PHE A 108 4.99 7.15 4.73
N THR A 109 5.68 6.04 4.91
CA THR A 109 6.94 5.74 4.21
C THR A 109 6.73 4.91 2.94
N TYR A 110 5.56 4.27 2.84
CA TYR A 110 5.01 3.72 1.60
C TYR A 110 3.54 4.11 1.48
N PHE A 111 3.10 4.42 0.27
CA PHE A 111 1.69 4.70 -0.03
C PHE A 111 1.40 4.35 -1.49
N SER A 112 0.39 3.50 -1.70
CA SER A 112 -0.16 3.20 -3.01
C SER A 112 -1.66 3.02 -2.89
N ASN A 113 -2.39 3.39 -3.95
CA ASN A 113 -3.83 3.27 -3.97
C ASN A 113 -4.34 2.89 -5.35
N ASP A 114 -5.55 2.35 -5.36
CA ASP A 114 -6.28 1.97 -6.55
C ASP A 114 -7.75 2.37 -6.39
N LEU A 115 -8.30 3.00 -7.43
CA LEU A 115 -9.65 3.54 -7.46
C LEU A 115 -10.43 2.82 -8.57
N ILE A 116 -11.50 2.15 -8.18
CA ILE A 116 -12.25 1.23 -9.02
C ILE A 116 -13.71 1.68 -9.08
N ASP A 117 -14.32 1.67 -10.27
CA ASP A 117 -15.78 1.77 -10.44
C ASP A 117 -16.31 0.40 -10.88
N THR A 118 -17.18 -0.20 -10.07
CA THR A 118 -17.51 -1.62 -10.19
C THR A 118 -18.96 -1.95 -9.81
N GLN A 119 -19.54 -2.93 -10.49
CA GLN A 119 -20.82 -3.56 -10.12
C GLN A 119 -20.62 -4.82 -9.25
N GLU A 120 -19.38 -5.31 -9.15
CA GLU A 120 -18.96 -6.49 -8.39
C GLU A 120 -17.98 -6.09 -7.26
N PRO A 121 -18.42 -5.23 -6.32
CA PRO A 121 -17.52 -4.52 -5.41
C PRO A 121 -16.65 -5.44 -4.56
N LEU A 122 -17.14 -6.60 -4.15
CA LEU A 122 -16.35 -7.52 -3.34
C LEU A 122 -15.17 -8.11 -4.13
N VAL A 123 -15.43 -8.64 -5.32
CA VAL A 123 -14.44 -9.39 -6.11
C VAL A 123 -13.33 -8.45 -6.55
N GLU A 124 -13.68 -7.33 -7.17
CA GLU A 124 -12.69 -6.38 -7.67
C GLU A 124 -11.90 -5.70 -6.54
N THR A 125 -12.52 -5.48 -5.37
CA THR A 125 -11.78 -4.99 -4.19
C THR A 125 -10.71 -5.98 -3.74
N LEU A 126 -11.00 -7.29 -3.73
CA LEU A 126 -10.03 -8.31 -3.33
C LEU A 126 -8.88 -8.42 -4.33
N GLU A 127 -9.17 -8.31 -5.63
CA GLU A 127 -8.16 -8.27 -6.69
C GLU A 127 -7.24 -7.05 -6.54
N SER A 128 -7.81 -5.89 -6.28
CA SER A 128 -7.07 -4.65 -6.04
C SER A 128 -6.19 -4.69 -4.79
N ILE A 129 -6.71 -5.23 -3.67
CA ILE A 129 -5.88 -5.48 -2.47
C ILE A 129 -4.70 -6.38 -2.83
N ASN A 130 -4.96 -7.45 -3.57
CA ASN A 130 -3.92 -8.40 -3.97
C ASN A 130 -2.84 -7.72 -4.83
N PHE A 131 -3.26 -6.93 -5.82
CA PHE A 131 -2.40 -6.14 -6.70
C PHE A 131 -1.54 -5.15 -5.93
N LEU A 132 -2.11 -4.36 -5.01
CA LEU A 132 -1.38 -3.37 -4.23
C LEU A 132 -0.37 -4.01 -3.26
N ILE A 133 -0.71 -5.15 -2.66
CA ILE A 133 0.24 -5.90 -1.82
C ILE A 133 1.40 -6.44 -2.66
N ASP A 134 1.13 -6.95 -3.86
CA ASP A 134 2.18 -7.44 -4.76
C ASP A 134 3.10 -6.30 -5.21
N GLY A 135 2.55 -5.12 -5.52
CA GLY A 135 3.36 -3.94 -5.84
C GLY A 135 4.24 -3.48 -4.68
N PHE A 136 3.77 -3.56 -3.43
CA PHE A 136 4.62 -3.34 -2.26
C PHE A 136 5.75 -4.37 -2.17
N ILE A 137 5.43 -5.66 -2.37
CA ILE A 137 6.40 -6.75 -2.28
C ILE A 137 7.49 -6.62 -3.34
N GLU A 138 7.12 -6.27 -4.57
CA GLU A 138 8.05 -6.04 -5.66
C GLU A 138 9.07 -4.97 -5.29
N LEU A 139 8.60 -3.79 -4.87
CA LEU A 139 9.46 -2.71 -4.38
C LEU A 139 10.35 -3.18 -3.21
N TYR A 140 9.77 -3.90 -2.25
CA TYR A 140 10.48 -4.41 -1.08
C TYR A 140 11.63 -5.37 -1.42
N LEU A 141 11.45 -6.17 -2.46
CA LEU A 141 12.50 -7.06 -2.95
C LEU A 141 13.53 -6.32 -3.81
N GLU A 142 13.14 -5.27 -4.51
CA GLU A 142 14.04 -4.45 -5.33
C GLU A 142 15.00 -3.62 -4.50
N ASP A 143 14.54 -2.96 -3.44
CA ASP A 143 15.39 -2.15 -2.56
C ASP A 143 16.55 -3.00 -1.96
N ARG A 144 16.31 -4.31 -1.78
CA ARG A 144 17.25 -5.26 -1.17
C ARG A 144 18.24 -5.92 -2.13
N LYS A 145 18.22 -5.59 -3.42
CA LYS A 145 19.17 -6.11 -4.41
C LYS A 145 20.43 -5.25 -4.46
#